data_AF-A0A7J2IW23-F1
#
_entry.id   AF-A0A7J2IW23-F1
#
_cell.length_a   1.000
_cell.length_b   1.000
_cell.length_c   1.000
_cell.angle_alpha   90.00
_cell.angle_beta   90.00
_cell.angle_gamma   90.00
#
_symmetry.space_group_name_H-M   'P 1'
#
loop_
_entity.id
_entity.type
_entity.pdbx_description
1 polymer ?
#
loop_
_entity_poly.entity_id
_entity_poly.type
_entity_poly.pdbx_seq_one_letter_code
_entity_poly.pdbx_strand_id
1 'polypeptide(L)'
;MPREEHPLHRLFYPGAVAIIGASRSPHKFGHIQVANLLRMGFKGRIYPINPRADEILGLKCYPSILDVPGQVDVAVITIPAPKVPGAVRDCVEKGVRFVVIISSGFKEAGPEGEKLQEAMLKFVEGTDTRIVGPNTTGILNPEASFTTTFMPIEGPVREGPVSFIVQTGLFAGILLLHILTAERFGIAKVAGLGNKCDLSEVEVLEYLGQDEKTGVIAMYIEGVRDGRKLMEVAREVGLDKPILVLKSGRTEAGLRAALSHTGSMVGRDEVFDAACKQCGMIRVRDFEELIDLAKAFAMQPVPRGPRLGVASYSGAGCVLASDECSLQGLRLAELSKESLDRLAKALPPWARAGHPIDLEPLHEGVGPDAYGLALEVLASDPGVDAIMANIMALPEGLMWATFYAGPDDFLRYFSSARKLAPHKPIAICVGGDKEAVEAVVSALEGAGFPTYPSISRAIRALSALYAYSSIREKLARRKA
;
A
#
# COMPACT_ATOMS: atom_id res chain seq x y z
N MET A 1 6.35 2.02 -23.36
CA MET A 1 7.17 0.80 -23.56
C MET A 1 6.56 -0.30 -22.71
N PRO A 2 6.58 -1.57 -23.13
CA PRO A 2 6.25 -2.70 -22.26
C PRO A 2 7.10 -2.66 -20.98
N ARG A 3 6.55 -3.07 -19.83
CA ARG A 3 7.29 -3.05 -18.55
C ARG A 3 8.56 -3.90 -18.60
N GLU A 4 8.59 -4.93 -19.44
CA GLU A 4 9.70 -5.86 -19.65
C GLU A 4 10.92 -5.17 -20.28
N GLU A 5 10.68 -4.13 -21.08
CA GLU A 5 11.72 -3.32 -21.72
C GLU A 5 12.22 -2.19 -20.80
N HIS A 6 11.50 -1.90 -19.71
CA HIS A 6 11.89 -0.86 -18.78
C HIS A 6 13.24 -1.19 -18.13
N PRO A 7 14.17 -0.23 -17.98
CA PRO A 7 15.49 -0.49 -17.38
C PRO A 7 15.42 -1.16 -16.01
N LEU A 8 14.41 -0.81 -15.20
CA LEU A 8 14.19 -1.38 -13.87
C LEU A 8 13.53 -2.77 -13.84
N HIS A 9 13.15 -3.36 -14.98
CA HIS A 9 12.46 -4.66 -14.97
C HIS A 9 13.25 -5.75 -14.24
N ARG A 10 14.57 -5.83 -14.50
CA ARG A 10 15.45 -6.81 -13.86
C ARG A 10 15.69 -6.58 -12.36
N LEU A 11 15.35 -5.41 -11.82
CA LEU A 11 15.35 -5.17 -10.37
C LEU A 11 14.21 -5.93 -9.68
N PHE A 12 13.05 -6.02 -10.32
CA PHE A 12 11.86 -6.67 -9.75
C PHE A 12 11.69 -8.12 -10.24
N TYR A 13 12.20 -8.47 -11.42
CA TYR A 13 12.17 -9.82 -12.00
C TYR A 13 13.58 -10.32 -12.34
N PRO A 14 14.46 -10.50 -11.33
CA PRO A 14 15.80 -11.04 -11.56
C PRO A 14 15.75 -12.53 -11.89
N GLY A 15 16.63 -12.97 -12.79
CA GLY A 15 16.92 -14.40 -13.03
C GLY A 15 17.99 -14.97 -12.09
N ALA A 16 18.85 -14.11 -11.52
CA ALA A 16 19.82 -14.51 -10.50
C ALA A 16 20.09 -13.39 -9.48
N VAL A 17 20.25 -13.78 -8.22
CA VAL A 17 20.56 -12.89 -7.09
C VAL A 17 21.76 -13.38 -6.30
N ALA A 18 22.70 -12.49 -5.99
CA ALA A 18 23.83 -12.76 -5.09
C ALA A 18 23.63 -12.07 -3.74
N ILE A 19 23.92 -12.76 -2.62
CA ILE A 19 23.80 -12.21 -1.26
C ILE A 19 25.20 -12.07 -0.65
N ILE A 20 25.77 -10.87 -0.75
CA ILE A 20 27.08 -10.51 -0.19
C ILE A 20 26.94 -10.20 1.30
N GLY A 21 27.54 -11.05 2.12
CA GLY A 21 27.33 -11.05 3.57
C GLY A 21 26.36 -12.13 4.04
N ALA A 22 26.03 -13.10 3.17
CA ALA A 22 25.33 -14.32 3.57
C ALA A 22 26.03 -15.00 4.75
N SER A 23 25.28 -15.68 5.62
CA SER A 23 25.80 -16.22 6.87
C SER A 23 25.15 -17.55 7.26
N ARG A 24 25.92 -18.43 7.91
CA ARG A 24 25.40 -19.62 8.59
C ARG A 24 24.63 -19.29 9.88
N SER A 25 24.91 -18.15 10.49
CA SER A 25 24.20 -17.70 11.70
C SER A 25 22.81 -17.16 11.35
N PRO A 26 21.73 -17.69 11.95
CA PRO A 26 20.35 -17.33 11.62
C PRO A 26 19.96 -15.89 12.01
N HIS A 27 20.71 -15.26 12.91
CA HIS A 27 20.42 -13.91 13.40
C HIS A 27 21.00 -12.81 12.50
N LYS A 28 21.74 -13.15 11.43
CA LYS A 28 22.32 -12.15 10.52
C LYS A 28 21.39 -11.90 9.34
N PHE A 29 21.28 -10.63 8.93
CA PHE A 29 20.46 -10.21 7.79
C PHE A 29 20.73 -11.01 6.51
N GLY A 30 22.00 -11.28 6.19
CA GLY A 30 22.34 -12.10 5.01
C GLY A 30 21.86 -13.55 5.09
N HIS A 31 21.64 -14.11 6.28
CA HIS A 31 20.97 -15.40 6.42
C HIS A 31 19.48 -15.27 6.15
N ILE A 32 18.84 -14.28 6.77
CA ILE A 32 17.39 -14.02 6.65
C ILE A 32 17.02 -13.77 5.18
N GLN A 33 17.84 -13.06 4.42
CA GLN A 33 17.59 -12.81 3.00
C GLN A 33 17.60 -14.08 2.15
N VAL A 34 18.58 -14.97 2.37
CA VAL A 34 18.62 -16.28 1.68
C VAL A 34 17.42 -17.13 2.10
N ALA A 35 17.09 -17.15 3.39
CA ALA A 35 15.94 -17.87 3.91
C ALA A 35 14.61 -17.35 3.34
N ASN A 36 14.45 -16.03 3.24
CA ASN A 36 13.26 -15.40 2.66
C ASN A 36 13.09 -15.79 1.19
N LEU A 37 14.15 -15.73 0.37
CA LEU A 37 14.10 -16.14 -1.04
C LEU A 37 13.70 -17.61 -1.20
N LEU A 38 14.29 -18.50 -0.39
CA LEU A 38 13.96 -19.92 -0.38
C LEU A 38 12.50 -20.17 0.04
N ARG A 39 12.05 -19.50 1.11
CA ARG A 39 10.71 -19.65 1.67
C ARG A 39 9.62 -19.11 0.74
N MET A 40 9.88 -17.98 0.07
CA MET A 40 8.99 -17.45 -0.96
C MET A 40 8.97 -18.32 -2.21
N GLY A 41 9.95 -19.21 -2.39
CA GLY A 41 10.02 -20.12 -3.53
C GLY A 41 10.57 -19.48 -4.80
N PHE A 42 11.49 -18.51 -4.65
CA PHE A 42 12.16 -17.82 -5.76
C PHE A 42 12.68 -18.82 -6.79
N LYS A 43 12.33 -18.60 -8.07
CA LYS A 43 12.66 -19.54 -9.16
C LYS A 43 14.01 -19.25 -9.82
N GLY A 44 14.59 -18.08 -9.58
CA GLY A 44 15.91 -17.73 -10.08
C GLY A 44 17.04 -18.38 -9.27
N ARG A 45 18.27 -18.15 -9.69
CA ARG A 45 19.46 -18.66 -9.00
C ARG A 45 19.79 -17.80 -7.78
N ILE A 46 20.08 -18.43 -6.65
CA ILE A 46 20.49 -17.77 -5.41
C ILE A 46 21.96 -18.10 -5.16
N TYR A 47 22.80 -17.07 -5.03
CA TYR A 47 24.24 -17.20 -4.80
C TYR A 47 24.65 -16.56 -3.47
N PRO A 48 24.73 -17.33 -2.37
CA PRO A 48 25.31 -16.85 -1.12
C PRO A 48 26.80 -16.53 -1.30
N ILE A 49 27.25 -15.37 -0.84
CA ILE A 49 28.66 -14.95 -0.90
C ILE A 49 29.20 -14.75 0.52
N ASN A 50 30.18 -15.58 0.90
CA ASN A 50 30.87 -15.56 2.18
C ASN A 50 32.29 -16.14 2.05
N PRO A 51 33.36 -15.41 2.42
CA PRO A 51 34.74 -15.89 2.28
C PRO A 51 35.12 -17.14 3.09
N ARG A 52 34.27 -17.57 4.04
CA ARG A 52 34.59 -18.63 5.03
C ARG A 52 33.54 -19.75 5.07
N ALA A 53 32.59 -19.77 4.15
CA ALA A 53 31.57 -20.81 4.12
C ALA A 53 31.53 -21.43 2.74
N ASP A 54 31.50 -22.76 2.69
CA ASP A 54 31.35 -23.53 1.45
C ASP A 54 29.87 -23.72 1.09
N GLU A 55 28.99 -23.68 2.10
CA GLU A 55 27.53 -23.86 1.95
C GLU A 55 26.76 -23.02 2.98
N ILE A 56 25.60 -22.48 2.57
CA ILE A 56 24.64 -21.76 3.41
C ILE A 56 23.22 -22.19 3.01
N LEU A 57 22.44 -22.71 3.97
CA LEU A 57 21.04 -23.15 3.74
C LEU A 57 20.89 -24.14 2.57
N GLY A 58 21.82 -25.09 2.43
CA GLY A 58 21.80 -26.08 1.34
C GLY A 58 22.29 -25.55 -0.02
N LEU A 59 22.68 -24.27 -0.10
CA LEU A 59 23.16 -23.65 -1.32
C LEU A 59 24.68 -23.50 -1.29
N LYS A 60 25.33 -23.84 -2.41
CA LYS A 60 26.77 -23.60 -2.61
C LYS A 60 27.09 -22.11 -2.41
N CYS A 61 28.07 -21.84 -1.56
CA CYS A 61 28.52 -20.50 -1.24
C CYS A 61 29.85 -20.20 -1.96
N TYR A 62 30.03 -18.94 -2.38
CA TYR A 62 31.23 -18.48 -3.08
C TYR A 62 31.99 -17.47 -2.22
N PRO A 63 33.34 -17.42 -2.30
CA PRO A 63 34.11 -16.49 -1.49
C PRO A 63 34.02 -15.05 -2.00
N SER A 64 33.91 -14.84 -3.31
CA SER A 64 33.65 -13.56 -3.96
C SER A 64 32.51 -13.66 -4.99
N ILE A 65 31.87 -12.53 -5.29
CA ILE A 65 30.91 -12.43 -6.40
C ILE A 65 31.57 -12.68 -7.77
N LEU A 66 32.88 -12.41 -7.88
CA LEU A 66 33.64 -12.66 -9.10
C LEU A 66 33.68 -14.16 -9.44
N ASP A 67 33.68 -15.03 -8.42
CA ASP A 67 33.74 -16.48 -8.56
C ASP A 67 32.40 -17.13 -8.97
N VAL A 68 31.31 -16.37 -8.95
CA VAL A 68 29.97 -16.89 -9.27
C VAL A 68 29.88 -17.23 -10.76
N PRO A 69 29.38 -18.40 -11.16
CA PRO A 69 29.20 -18.72 -12.58
C PRO A 69 28.02 -17.96 -13.18
N GLY A 70 28.22 -17.46 -14.41
CA GLY A 70 27.19 -16.78 -15.19
C GLY A 70 26.88 -15.35 -14.74
N GLN A 71 25.73 -14.84 -15.19
CA GLN A 71 25.26 -13.49 -14.90
C GLN A 71 24.48 -13.41 -13.59
N VAL A 72 24.61 -12.26 -12.92
CA VAL A 72 23.90 -11.89 -11.69
C VAL A 72 23.15 -10.58 -11.97
N ASP A 73 21.82 -10.60 -11.87
CA ASP A 73 21.01 -9.41 -12.14
C ASP A 73 21.04 -8.44 -10.95
N VAL A 74 20.93 -9.01 -9.73
CA VAL A 74 20.87 -8.27 -8.47
C VAL A 74 21.90 -8.78 -7.49
N ALA A 75 22.75 -7.91 -6.94
CA ALA A 75 23.58 -8.21 -5.78
C ALA A 75 23.07 -7.45 -4.54
N VAL A 76 22.86 -8.16 -3.43
CA VAL A 76 22.46 -7.59 -2.15
C VAL A 76 23.67 -7.52 -1.25
N ILE A 77 23.99 -6.33 -0.74
CA ILE A 77 25.14 -6.11 0.13
C ILE A 77 24.67 -5.83 1.56
N THR A 78 25.08 -6.69 2.49
CA THR A 78 24.78 -6.60 3.94
C THR A 78 26.03 -6.79 4.80
N ILE A 79 27.13 -6.13 4.42
CA ILE A 79 28.42 -6.14 5.14
C ILE A 79 28.70 -4.75 5.76
N PRO A 80 29.64 -4.62 6.73
CA PRO A 80 29.95 -3.32 7.34
C PRO A 80 30.31 -2.23 6.30
N ALA A 81 29.81 -1.00 6.50
CA ALA A 81 29.93 0.11 5.55
C ALA A 81 31.33 0.32 4.95
N PRO A 82 32.44 0.26 5.71
CA PRO A 82 33.78 0.47 5.15
C PRO A 82 34.19 -0.55 4.08
N LYS A 83 33.55 -1.73 4.04
CA LYS A 83 33.82 -2.78 3.06
C LYS A 83 32.94 -2.70 1.82
N VAL A 84 31.86 -1.93 1.87
CA VAL A 84 30.86 -1.86 0.80
C VAL A 84 31.43 -1.29 -0.50
N PRO A 85 32.25 -0.21 -0.51
CA PRO A 85 32.83 0.28 -1.77
C PRO A 85 33.62 -0.76 -2.54
N GLY A 86 34.40 -1.60 -1.86
CA GLY A 86 35.12 -2.71 -2.49
C GLY A 86 34.16 -3.76 -3.09
N ALA A 87 33.10 -4.12 -2.37
CA ALA A 87 32.09 -5.04 -2.89
C ALA A 87 31.30 -4.45 -4.08
N VAL A 88 31.03 -3.14 -4.09
CA VAL A 88 30.40 -2.45 -5.24
C VAL A 88 31.32 -2.52 -6.46
N ARG A 89 32.61 -2.22 -6.31
CA ARG A 89 33.59 -2.36 -7.39
C ARG A 89 33.58 -3.79 -7.97
N ASP A 90 33.60 -4.81 -7.11
CA ASP A 90 33.60 -6.20 -7.56
C ASP A 90 32.26 -6.57 -8.26
N CYS A 91 31.13 -5.97 -7.86
CA CYS A 91 29.85 -6.11 -8.57
C CYS A 91 29.88 -5.48 -9.97
N VAL A 92 30.50 -4.30 -10.10
CA VAL A 92 30.69 -3.61 -11.39
C VAL A 92 31.57 -4.45 -12.32
N GLU A 93 32.70 -4.98 -11.82
CA GLU A 93 33.56 -5.88 -12.59
C GLU A 93 32.84 -7.16 -13.03
N LYS A 94 31.94 -7.68 -12.19
CA LYS A 94 31.08 -8.82 -12.55
C LYS A 94 29.98 -8.49 -13.58
N GLY A 95 29.72 -7.20 -13.83
CA GLY A 95 28.63 -6.75 -14.69
C GLY A 95 27.25 -6.90 -14.03
N VAL A 96 27.16 -6.78 -12.70
CA VAL A 96 25.88 -6.79 -11.98
C VAL A 96 25.08 -5.55 -12.34
N ARG A 97 23.82 -5.72 -12.71
CA ARG A 97 22.96 -4.60 -13.12
C ARG A 97 22.45 -3.77 -11.94
N PHE A 98 22.05 -4.42 -10.85
CA PHE A 98 21.52 -3.73 -9.67
C PHE A 98 22.23 -4.15 -8.39
N VAL A 99 22.68 -3.17 -7.61
CA VAL A 99 23.28 -3.41 -6.30
C VAL A 99 22.36 -2.82 -5.21
N VAL A 100 21.76 -3.69 -4.40
CA VAL A 100 20.89 -3.31 -3.29
C VAL A 100 21.72 -3.27 -2.00
N ILE A 101 21.95 -2.08 -1.46
CA ILE A 101 22.84 -1.89 -0.31
C ILE A 101 22.02 -1.68 0.96
N ILE A 102 21.91 -2.74 1.75
CA ILE A 102 21.13 -2.77 3.00
C ILE A 102 21.86 -2.04 4.12
N SER A 103 23.19 -2.12 4.12
CA SER A 103 24.04 -1.54 5.14
C SER A 103 23.78 -0.04 5.34
N SER A 104 23.71 0.38 6.60
CA SER A 104 23.78 1.77 7.05
C SER A 104 25.22 2.19 7.33
N GLY A 105 25.45 3.45 7.68
CA GLY A 105 26.75 4.05 7.94
C GLY A 105 27.26 4.95 6.81
N PHE A 106 26.38 5.47 5.96
CA PHE A 106 26.73 6.31 4.81
C PHE A 106 26.40 7.78 5.09
N LYS A 107 25.84 8.52 4.12
CA LYS A 107 25.57 9.96 4.25
C LYS A 107 24.77 10.30 5.51
N GLU A 108 23.85 9.43 5.93
CA GLU A 108 23.05 9.56 7.14
C GLU A 108 23.89 9.52 8.45
N ALA A 109 25.10 8.96 8.40
CA ALA A 109 26.03 8.89 9.53
C ALA A 109 27.03 10.06 9.58
N GLY A 110 26.96 11.01 8.63
CA GLY A 110 27.81 12.20 8.59
C GLY A 110 28.98 12.13 7.58
N PRO A 111 29.98 13.03 7.70
CA PRO A 111 30.97 13.28 6.65
C PRO A 111 31.80 12.06 6.21
N GLU A 112 32.20 11.18 7.14
CA GLU A 112 32.95 9.97 6.79
C GLU A 112 32.09 8.96 6.01
N GLY A 113 30.81 8.85 6.36
CA GLY A 113 29.87 8.01 5.62
C GLY A 113 29.53 8.60 4.25
N GLU A 114 29.52 9.93 4.10
CA GLU A 114 29.39 10.59 2.81
C GLU A 114 30.56 10.26 1.88
N LYS A 115 31.80 10.26 2.38
CA LYS A 115 32.98 9.81 1.61
C LYS A 115 32.85 8.35 1.13
N LEU A 116 32.34 7.46 1.98
CA LEU A 116 32.07 6.08 1.59
C LEU A 116 31.01 6.01 0.47
N GLN A 117 29.95 6.83 0.57
CA GLN A 117 28.92 6.91 -0.45
C GLN A 117 29.45 7.41 -1.79
N GLU A 118 30.24 8.49 -1.78
CA GLU A 118 30.90 9.02 -2.98
C GLU A 118 31.83 7.99 -3.63
N ALA A 119 32.59 7.23 -2.82
CA ALA A 119 33.45 6.18 -3.34
C ALA A 119 32.67 5.09 -4.07
N MET A 120 31.49 4.68 -3.56
CA MET A 120 30.61 3.73 -4.27
C MET A 120 30.09 4.32 -5.58
N LEU A 121 29.64 5.57 -5.57
CA LEU A 121 29.10 6.23 -6.76
C LEU A 121 30.14 6.36 -7.87
N LYS A 122 31.42 6.63 -7.53
CA LYS A 122 32.52 6.66 -8.50
C LYS A 122 32.75 5.33 -9.22
N PHE A 123 32.48 4.19 -8.58
CA PHE A 123 32.64 2.89 -9.22
C PHE A 123 31.54 2.58 -10.24
N VAL A 124 30.33 3.13 -10.04
CA VAL A 124 29.20 2.88 -10.95
C VAL A 124 29.08 3.93 -12.05
N GLU A 125 29.77 5.07 -11.92
CA GLU A 125 29.80 6.14 -12.92
C GLU A 125 30.27 5.63 -14.29
N GLY A 126 29.47 5.87 -15.33
CA GLY A 126 29.76 5.41 -16.70
C GLY A 126 29.50 3.91 -16.95
N THR A 127 28.89 3.20 -15.99
CA THR A 127 28.53 1.78 -16.12
C THR A 127 27.02 1.58 -16.17
N ASP A 128 26.58 0.38 -16.53
CA ASP A 128 25.16 -0.02 -16.48
C ASP A 128 24.69 -0.44 -15.07
N THR A 129 25.61 -0.49 -14.09
CA THR A 129 25.31 -0.85 -12.70
C THR A 129 24.60 0.31 -12.00
N ARG A 130 23.46 0.03 -11.37
CA ARG A 130 22.69 1.00 -10.58
C ARG A 130 22.58 0.58 -9.12
N ILE A 131 22.51 1.55 -8.20
CA ILE A 131 22.44 1.32 -6.75
C ILE A 131 21.05 1.64 -6.21
N VAL A 132 20.49 0.70 -5.44
CA VAL A 132 19.33 0.93 -4.55
C VAL A 132 19.84 1.09 -3.12
N GLY A 133 19.45 2.18 -2.46
CA GLY A 133 19.95 2.53 -1.13
C GLY A 133 21.02 3.63 -1.17
N PRO A 134 22.09 3.54 -0.34
CA PRO A 134 22.28 2.56 0.72
C PRO A 134 21.26 2.73 1.86
N ASN A 135 21.44 2.02 2.97
CA ASN A 135 20.54 2.07 4.12
C ASN A 135 19.09 1.77 3.72
N THR A 136 18.89 0.75 2.88
CA THR A 136 17.57 0.38 2.36
C THR A 136 16.99 -0.85 3.06
N THR A 137 15.66 -0.93 3.06
CA THR A 137 14.89 -2.11 3.45
C THR A 137 14.76 -3.15 2.34
N GLY A 138 15.21 -2.84 1.14
CA GLY A 138 15.23 -3.74 0.00
C GLY A 138 14.00 -3.66 -0.90
N ILE A 139 13.87 -4.67 -1.75
CA ILE A 139 12.83 -4.84 -2.77
C ILE A 139 11.99 -6.05 -2.40
N LEU A 140 10.68 -6.00 -2.68
CA LEU A 140 9.77 -7.14 -2.56
C LEU A 140 8.90 -7.21 -3.82
N ASN A 141 8.79 -8.39 -4.41
CA ASN A 141 7.88 -8.68 -5.53
C ASN A 141 7.30 -10.09 -5.32
N PRO A 142 6.05 -10.19 -4.81
CA PRO A 142 5.41 -11.48 -4.56
C PRO A 142 5.20 -12.32 -5.83
N GLU A 143 4.83 -11.71 -6.96
CA GLU A 143 4.63 -12.40 -8.25
C GLU A 143 5.91 -13.12 -8.71
N ALA A 144 7.07 -12.49 -8.53
CA ALA A 144 8.36 -13.10 -8.85
C ALA A 144 8.91 -13.99 -7.72
N SER A 145 8.18 -14.13 -6.61
CA SER A 145 8.65 -14.78 -5.38
C SER A 145 9.99 -14.23 -4.91
N PHE A 146 10.21 -12.92 -5.10
CA PHE A 146 11.51 -12.28 -4.96
C PHE A 146 11.50 -11.25 -3.83
N THR A 147 12.56 -11.25 -3.01
CA THR A 147 12.78 -10.20 -2.01
C THR A 147 14.26 -10.04 -1.67
N THR A 148 14.65 -8.82 -1.31
CA THR A 148 15.97 -8.51 -0.73
C THR A 148 15.86 -8.00 0.69
N THR A 149 14.66 -8.00 1.27
CA THR A 149 14.45 -7.52 2.64
C THR A 149 15.11 -8.43 3.67
N PHE A 150 15.64 -7.80 4.72
CA PHE A 150 16.24 -8.48 5.87
C PHE A 150 15.23 -8.75 6.99
N MET A 151 13.98 -8.33 6.82
CA MET A 151 12.90 -8.65 7.75
C MET A 151 12.40 -10.06 7.46
N PRO A 152 12.24 -10.92 8.49
CA PRO A 152 11.70 -12.26 8.28
C PRO A 152 10.30 -12.20 7.67
N ILE A 153 10.10 -12.93 6.57
CA ILE A 153 8.78 -13.14 5.97
C ILE A 153 8.28 -14.50 6.43
N GLU A 154 7.36 -14.52 7.38
CA GLU A 154 6.72 -15.75 7.86
C GLU A 154 5.34 -15.88 7.20
N GLY A 155 5.16 -16.90 6.36
CA GLY A 155 3.92 -17.14 5.60
C GLY A 155 3.89 -16.53 4.20
N PRO A 156 2.78 -16.73 3.46
CA PRO A 156 2.65 -16.25 2.10
C PRO A 156 2.52 -14.72 2.06
N VAL A 157 3.20 -14.08 1.10
CA VAL A 157 2.92 -12.69 0.77
C VAL A 157 1.78 -12.66 -0.23
N ARG A 158 0.62 -12.12 0.17
CA ARG A 158 -0.55 -12.03 -0.71
C ARG A 158 -0.24 -11.11 -1.89
N GLU A 159 -0.42 -11.62 -3.10
CA GLU A 159 -0.38 -10.82 -4.32
C GLU A 159 -1.62 -9.90 -4.41
N GLY A 160 -1.41 -8.67 -4.85
CA GLY A 160 -2.49 -7.70 -5.06
C GLY A 160 -1.98 -6.42 -5.69
N PRO A 161 -2.82 -5.38 -5.82
CA PRO A 161 -2.52 -4.24 -6.68
C PRO A 161 -1.69 -3.13 -6.02
N VAL A 162 -1.33 -3.26 -4.73
CA VAL A 162 -0.71 -2.17 -3.99
C VAL A 162 0.81 -2.21 -4.13
N SER A 163 1.38 -1.14 -4.69
CA SER A 163 2.83 -0.94 -4.73
C SER A 163 3.28 0.17 -3.80
N PHE A 164 4.44 0.00 -3.17
CA PHE A 164 5.01 0.93 -2.22
C PHE A 164 6.37 1.47 -2.69
N ILE A 165 6.57 2.79 -2.57
CA ILE A 165 7.88 3.44 -2.72
C ILE A 165 8.21 4.15 -1.41
N VAL A 166 9.26 3.72 -0.71
CA VAL A 166 9.51 4.17 0.67
C VAL A 166 10.95 4.53 0.94
N GLN A 167 11.13 5.65 1.65
CA GLN A 167 12.44 6.18 2.06
C GLN A 167 12.79 5.86 3.51
N THR A 168 12.03 4.98 4.18
CA THR A 168 12.18 4.72 5.62
C THR A 168 12.34 3.24 5.95
N GLY A 169 13.18 2.99 6.97
CA GLY A 169 13.29 1.71 7.65
C GLY A 169 12.00 1.24 8.32
N LEU A 170 11.16 2.19 8.76
CA LEU A 170 9.88 1.91 9.44
C LEU A 170 8.93 1.07 8.58
N PHE A 171 9.05 1.18 7.25
CA PHE A 171 8.23 0.39 6.35
C PHE A 171 8.47 -1.11 6.58
N ALA A 172 9.70 -1.61 6.42
CA ALA A 172 9.92 -3.05 6.58
C ALA A 172 9.82 -3.48 8.06
N GLY A 173 10.28 -2.63 8.99
CA GLY A 173 10.32 -2.96 10.41
C GLY A 173 8.94 -3.09 11.07
N ILE A 174 7.95 -2.31 10.64
CA ILE A 174 6.62 -2.25 11.26
C ILE A 174 5.53 -2.42 10.22
N LEU A 175 5.53 -1.58 9.18
CA LEU A 175 4.40 -1.50 8.25
C LEU A 175 4.20 -2.78 7.43
N LEU A 176 5.28 -3.37 6.94
CA LEU A 176 5.24 -4.61 6.17
C LEU A 176 4.70 -5.75 7.02
N LEU A 177 5.18 -5.91 8.26
CA LEU A 177 4.65 -6.92 9.18
C LEU A 177 3.16 -6.70 9.45
N HIS A 178 2.73 -5.46 9.66
CA HIS A 178 1.32 -5.14 9.84
C HIS A 178 0.49 -5.50 8.61
N ILE A 179 0.94 -5.11 7.40
CA ILE A 179 0.25 -5.45 6.14
C ILE A 179 0.14 -6.98 5.96
N LEU A 180 1.22 -7.73 6.23
CA LEU A 180 1.23 -9.18 6.04
C LEU A 180 0.32 -9.93 7.03
N THR A 181 0.10 -9.38 8.23
CA THR A 181 -0.60 -10.08 9.32
C THR A 181 -2.02 -9.58 9.55
N ALA A 182 -2.24 -8.26 9.50
CA ALA A 182 -3.51 -7.63 9.79
C ALA A 182 -4.34 -7.36 8.54
N GLU A 183 -3.72 -6.94 7.43
CA GLU A 183 -4.46 -6.49 6.25
C GLU A 183 -4.80 -7.64 5.29
N ARG A 184 -5.87 -7.44 4.51
CA ARG A 184 -6.34 -8.42 3.51
C ARG A 184 -6.15 -8.01 2.06
N PHE A 185 -5.70 -6.78 1.77
CA PHE A 185 -5.22 -6.45 0.43
C PHE A 185 -3.87 -7.15 0.17
N GLY A 186 -3.47 -7.22 -1.10
CA GLY A 186 -2.20 -7.80 -1.52
C GLY A 186 -1.21 -6.76 -2.05
N ILE A 187 0.06 -7.13 -2.05
CA ILE A 187 1.18 -6.31 -2.49
C ILE A 187 1.55 -6.71 -3.93
N ALA A 188 1.75 -5.71 -4.78
CA ALA A 188 2.36 -5.87 -6.11
C ALA A 188 3.87 -5.77 -5.96
N LYS A 189 4.38 -4.62 -5.52
CA LYS A 189 5.82 -4.36 -5.41
C LYS A 189 6.14 -3.45 -4.22
N VAL A 190 7.28 -3.65 -3.59
CA VAL A 190 7.86 -2.68 -2.64
C VAL A 190 9.23 -2.29 -3.14
N ALA A 191 9.48 -0.99 -3.19
CA ALA A 191 10.79 -0.40 -3.38
C ALA A 191 11.17 0.42 -2.14
N GLY A 192 11.90 -0.19 -1.23
CA GLY A 192 12.66 0.52 -0.21
C GLY A 192 13.86 1.17 -0.87
N LEU A 193 14.04 2.48 -0.70
CA LEU A 193 15.12 3.21 -1.36
C LEU A 193 16.16 3.81 -0.42
N GLY A 194 15.89 3.85 0.89
CA GLY A 194 16.82 4.39 1.89
C GLY A 194 17.31 5.79 1.51
N ASN A 195 18.63 5.96 1.47
CA ASN A 195 19.28 7.24 1.15
C ASN A 195 19.05 7.73 -0.29
N LYS A 196 18.64 6.85 -1.22
CA LYS A 196 18.48 7.16 -2.65
C LYS A 196 19.72 7.84 -3.23
N CYS A 197 20.91 7.25 -3.09
CA CYS A 197 22.14 7.87 -3.59
C CYS A 197 22.19 7.88 -5.13
N ASP A 198 21.65 6.85 -5.78
CA ASP A 198 21.57 6.71 -7.23
C ASP A 198 20.11 6.59 -7.69
N LEU A 199 19.49 5.40 -7.56
CA LEU A 199 18.12 5.16 -8.02
C LEU A 199 17.12 5.96 -7.19
N SER A 200 16.22 6.67 -7.88
CA SER A 200 15.24 7.57 -7.29
C SER A 200 13.82 7.02 -7.31
N GLU A 201 12.96 7.61 -6.46
CA GLU A 201 11.52 7.36 -6.45
C GLU A 201 10.84 7.65 -7.79
N VAL A 202 11.43 8.53 -8.59
CA VAL A 202 10.89 8.96 -9.88
C VAL A 202 10.99 7.83 -10.92
N GLU A 203 12.14 7.18 -11.01
CA GLU A 203 12.36 6.04 -11.91
C GLU A 203 11.50 4.83 -11.49
N VAL A 204 11.32 4.62 -10.17
CA VAL A 204 10.41 3.58 -9.68
C VAL A 204 8.96 3.93 -10.00
N LEU A 205 8.54 5.17 -9.80
CA LEU A 205 7.19 5.62 -10.11
C LEU A 205 6.87 5.43 -11.60
N GLU A 206 7.82 5.76 -12.48
CA GLU A 206 7.71 5.54 -13.93
C GLU A 206 7.53 4.05 -14.26
N TYR A 207 8.36 3.18 -13.67
CA TYR A 207 8.22 1.73 -13.83
C TYR A 207 6.86 1.21 -13.35
N LEU A 208 6.44 1.61 -12.15
CA LEU A 208 5.15 1.20 -11.57
C LEU A 208 3.96 1.76 -12.36
N GLY A 209 4.13 2.90 -13.04
CA GLY A 209 3.18 3.43 -14.01
C GLY A 209 2.90 2.45 -15.16
N GLN A 210 3.93 1.76 -15.63
CA GLN A 210 3.84 0.79 -16.73
C GLN A 210 3.49 -0.63 -16.26
N ASP A 211 3.58 -0.92 -14.96
CA ASP A 211 3.35 -2.26 -14.42
C ASP A 211 1.86 -2.60 -14.26
N GLU A 212 1.34 -3.52 -15.08
CA GLU A 212 -0.08 -3.94 -15.06
C GLU A 212 -0.55 -4.52 -13.71
N LYS A 213 0.37 -5.07 -12.91
CA LYS A 213 0.04 -5.60 -11.58
C LYS A 213 -0.15 -4.51 -10.54
N THR A 214 0.38 -3.31 -10.78
CA THR A 214 0.20 -2.17 -9.88
C THR A 214 -1.07 -1.42 -10.25
N GLY A 215 -2.02 -1.37 -9.31
CA GLY A 215 -3.25 -0.58 -9.40
C GLY A 215 -3.25 0.67 -8.53
N VAL A 216 -2.46 0.72 -7.45
CA VAL A 216 -2.29 1.90 -6.58
C VAL A 216 -0.86 2.00 -6.09
N ILE A 217 -0.35 3.23 -5.99
CA ILE A 217 1.03 3.50 -5.58
C ILE A 217 1.03 4.32 -4.29
N ALA A 218 1.53 3.74 -3.20
CA ALA A 218 1.67 4.38 -1.90
C ALA A 218 3.13 4.79 -1.64
N MET A 219 3.35 6.08 -1.44
CA MET A 219 4.69 6.66 -1.29
C MET A 219 4.90 7.23 0.11
N TYR A 220 6.05 6.90 0.71
CA TYR A 220 6.60 7.64 1.84
C TYR A 220 7.82 8.43 1.39
N ILE A 221 7.71 9.77 1.46
CA ILE A 221 8.72 10.70 0.95
C ILE A 221 9.28 11.52 2.11
N GLU A 222 10.60 11.56 2.22
CA GLU A 222 11.32 12.45 3.14
C GLU A 222 11.83 13.67 2.39
N GLY A 223 12.47 13.44 1.25
CA GLY A 223 12.93 14.46 0.31
C GLY A 223 12.80 14.01 -1.13
N VAL A 224 12.84 14.97 -2.05
CA VAL A 224 12.78 14.74 -3.50
C VAL A 224 13.97 15.44 -4.15
N ARG A 225 14.72 14.71 -4.98
CA ARG A 225 15.89 15.25 -5.69
C ARG A 225 15.49 16.06 -6.92
N ASP A 226 14.64 15.48 -7.77
CA ASP A 226 14.12 16.13 -8.97
C ASP A 226 12.60 16.30 -8.88
N GLY A 227 12.19 17.41 -8.27
CA GLY A 227 10.77 17.73 -8.08
C GLY A 227 10.02 17.94 -9.39
N ARG A 228 10.69 18.43 -10.44
CA ARG A 228 10.03 18.70 -11.73
C ARG A 228 9.73 17.40 -12.45
N LYS A 229 10.71 16.50 -12.55
CA LYS A 229 10.52 15.18 -13.14
C LYS A 229 9.52 14.34 -12.33
N LEU A 230 9.53 14.42 -10.99
CA LEU A 230 8.50 13.78 -10.16
C LEU A 230 7.10 14.25 -10.55
N MET A 231 6.88 15.57 -10.71
CA MET A 231 5.57 16.10 -11.09
C MET A 231 5.16 15.69 -12.50
N GLU A 232 6.10 15.61 -13.44
CA GLU A 232 5.84 15.15 -14.81
C GLU A 232 5.38 13.68 -14.82
N VAL A 233 6.16 12.80 -14.20
CA VAL A 233 5.86 11.36 -14.11
C VAL A 233 4.58 11.12 -13.32
N ALA A 234 4.37 11.81 -12.19
CA ALA A 234 3.17 11.67 -11.39
C ALA A 234 1.89 12.09 -12.15
N ARG A 235 1.96 13.10 -13.03
CA ARG A 235 0.81 13.47 -13.89
C ARG A 235 0.48 12.36 -14.87
N GLU A 236 1.49 11.77 -15.49
CA GLU A 236 1.30 10.71 -16.47
C GLU A 236 0.72 9.46 -15.80
N VAL A 237 1.35 9.01 -14.71
CA VAL A 237 0.91 7.83 -13.95
C VAL A 237 -0.46 8.07 -13.31
N GLY A 238 -0.72 9.28 -12.81
CA GLY A 238 -1.96 9.67 -12.15
C GLY A 238 -3.21 9.59 -13.04
N LEU A 239 -3.06 9.52 -14.36
CA LEU A 239 -4.18 9.32 -15.29
C LEU A 239 -4.83 7.94 -15.12
N ASP A 240 -4.03 6.93 -14.79
CA ASP A 240 -4.48 5.54 -14.76
C ASP A 240 -4.41 4.95 -13.34
N LYS A 241 -3.47 5.42 -12.51
CA LYS A 241 -3.21 4.85 -11.19
C LYS A 241 -3.18 5.95 -10.10
N PRO A 242 -3.94 5.81 -9.00
CA PRO A 242 -3.85 6.70 -7.86
C PRO A 242 -2.47 6.64 -7.19
N ILE A 243 -1.95 7.82 -6.83
CA ILE A 243 -0.68 7.98 -6.13
C ILE A 243 -0.97 8.61 -4.76
N LEU A 244 -0.76 7.84 -3.68
CA LEU A 244 -0.92 8.25 -2.30
C LEU A 244 0.44 8.69 -1.74
N VAL A 245 0.51 9.82 -1.05
CA VAL A 245 1.78 10.39 -0.59
C VAL A 245 1.74 10.82 0.87
N LEU A 246 2.47 10.09 1.70
CA LEU A 246 2.85 10.50 3.04
C LEU A 246 4.21 11.23 2.97
N LYS A 247 4.23 12.48 3.43
CA LYS A 247 5.45 13.30 3.50
C LYS A 247 5.81 13.52 4.96
N SER A 248 7.05 13.24 5.34
CA SER A 248 7.56 13.60 6.67
C SER A 248 8.03 15.06 6.71
N GLY A 249 8.29 15.61 7.90
CA GLY A 249 8.81 16.98 8.04
C GLY A 249 7.83 18.08 7.60
N ARG A 250 6.54 17.90 7.88
CA ARG A 250 5.45 18.83 7.47
C ARG A 250 5.39 20.12 8.29
N THR A 251 6.03 20.14 9.45
CA THR A 251 6.10 21.29 10.37
C THR A 251 7.55 21.67 10.59
N GLU A 252 7.82 22.88 11.09
CA GLU A 252 9.20 23.29 11.41
C GLU A 252 9.90 22.32 12.36
N ALA A 253 9.18 21.83 13.38
CA ALA A 253 9.72 20.86 14.33
C ALA A 253 10.06 19.52 13.63
N GLY A 254 9.15 19.00 12.80
CA GLY A 254 9.38 17.78 12.03
C GLY A 254 10.50 17.94 11.00
N LEU A 255 10.61 19.12 10.40
CA LEU A 255 11.65 19.47 9.43
C LEU A 255 13.03 19.41 10.09
N ARG A 256 13.19 20.04 11.25
CA ARG A 256 14.43 19.96 12.05
C ARG A 256 14.79 18.53 12.41
N ALA A 257 13.82 17.73 12.83
CA ALA A 257 14.06 16.31 13.15
C ALA A 257 14.51 15.50 11.93
N ALA A 258 13.87 15.70 10.78
CA ALA A 258 14.22 15.00 9.54
C ALA A 258 15.61 15.37 9.01
N LEU A 259 16.00 16.65 9.12
CA LEU A 259 17.33 17.14 8.74
C LEU A 259 18.43 16.45 9.56
N SER A 260 18.25 16.35 10.88
CA SER A 260 19.22 15.67 11.77
C SER A 260 19.30 14.17 11.55
N HIS A 261 18.25 13.53 11.02
CA HIS A 261 18.18 12.08 10.83
C HIS A 261 18.70 11.62 9.45
N THR A 262 18.43 12.38 8.40
CA THR A 262 18.66 11.93 7.01
C THR A 262 19.76 12.70 6.30
N GLY A 263 20.14 13.88 6.81
CA GLY A 263 21.05 14.80 6.12
C GLY A 263 20.56 15.27 4.75
N SER A 264 19.29 15.03 4.41
CA SER A 264 18.69 15.39 3.12
C SER A 264 17.98 16.74 3.19
N MET A 265 18.03 17.52 2.11
CA MET A 265 17.31 18.78 2.03
C MET A 265 15.80 18.49 1.97
N VAL A 266 15.09 18.91 3.01
CA VAL A 266 13.64 18.74 3.09
C VAL A 266 12.97 20.05 2.66
N GLY A 267 12.22 19.99 1.55
CA GLY A 267 11.51 21.16 1.01
C GLY A 267 10.32 21.58 1.88
N ARG A 268 9.87 22.83 1.73
CA ARG A 268 8.69 23.39 2.42
C ARG A 268 7.42 22.58 2.10
N ASP A 269 6.62 22.28 3.13
CA ASP A 269 5.41 21.47 2.97
C ASP A 269 4.37 22.15 2.08
N GLU A 270 4.21 23.48 2.14
CA GLU A 270 3.24 24.20 1.30
C GLU A 270 3.56 24.08 -0.20
N VAL A 271 4.84 24.09 -0.55
CA VAL A 271 5.31 23.91 -1.93
C VAL A 271 5.05 22.48 -2.38
N PHE A 272 5.34 21.52 -1.51
CA PHE A 272 5.09 20.10 -1.78
C PHE A 272 3.59 19.79 -1.94
N ASP A 273 2.74 20.37 -1.10
CA ASP A 273 1.28 20.26 -1.18
C ASP A 273 0.74 20.85 -2.50
N ALA A 274 1.19 22.05 -2.87
CA ALA A 274 0.84 22.67 -4.14
C ALA A 274 1.28 21.80 -5.34
N ALA A 275 2.50 21.25 -5.28
CA ALA A 275 3.01 20.34 -6.30
C ALA A 275 2.13 19.08 -6.43
N CYS A 276 1.78 18.44 -5.30
CA CYS A 276 0.89 17.27 -5.27
C CYS A 276 -0.45 17.56 -5.93
N LYS A 277 -1.10 18.68 -5.56
CA LYS A 277 -2.37 19.11 -6.17
C LYS A 277 -2.27 19.34 -7.68
N GLN A 278 -1.14 19.86 -8.16
CA GLN A 278 -0.92 20.11 -9.58
C GLN A 278 -0.64 18.86 -10.42
N CYS A 279 -0.14 17.78 -9.80
CA CYS A 279 0.16 16.52 -10.49
C CYS A 279 -0.76 15.35 -10.13
N GLY A 280 -1.75 15.57 -9.27
CA GLY A 280 -2.76 14.57 -8.95
C GLY A 280 -2.35 13.55 -7.88
N MET A 281 -1.32 13.86 -7.09
CA MET A 281 -0.95 13.05 -5.92
C MET A 281 -1.88 13.36 -4.75
N ILE A 282 -2.38 12.31 -4.08
CA ILE A 282 -3.30 12.40 -2.93
C ILE A 282 -2.47 12.37 -1.65
N ARG A 283 -2.54 13.47 -0.88
CA ARG A 283 -1.83 13.58 0.41
C ARG A 283 -2.51 12.74 1.48
N VAL A 284 -1.71 12.07 2.30
CA VAL A 284 -2.14 11.40 3.53
C VAL A 284 -1.36 11.93 4.73
N ARG A 285 -1.93 11.80 5.93
CA ARG A 285 -1.42 12.45 7.15
C ARG A 285 -0.45 11.59 7.93
N ASP A 286 -0.66 10.28 7.93
CA ASP A 286 0.10 9.28 8.67
C ASP A 286 0.03 7.91 7.98
N PHE A 287 0.67 6.90 8.57
CA PHE A 287 0.69 5.54 8.02
C PHE A 287 -0.66 4.85 8.10
N GLU A 288 -1.50 5.19 9.08
CA GLU A 288 -2.83 4.61 9.22
C GLU A 288 -3.70 5.03 8.02
N GLU A 289 -3.72 6.33 7.71
CA GLU A 289 -4.41 6.84 6.52
C GLU A 289 -3.80 6.30 5.22
N LEU A 290 -2.47 6.13 5.15
CA LEU A 290 -1.83 5.53 3.97
C LEU A 290 -2.33 4.10 3.71
N ILE A 291 -2.42 3.27 4.76
CA ILE A 291 -2.94 1.90 4.67
C ILE A 291 -4.42 1.90 4.31
N ASP A 292 -5.22 2.72 4.99
CA ASP A 292 -6.67 2.80 4.78
C ASP A 292 -7.04 3.12 3.33
N LEU A 293 -6.35 4.11 2.77
CA LEU A 293 -6.57 4.52 1.39
C LEU A 293 -6.03 3.48 0.41
N ALA A 294 -4.84 2.91 0.67
CA ALA A 294 -4.30 1.84 -0.16
C ALA A 294 -5.25 0.63 -0.21
N LYS A 295 -5.83 0.24 0.94
CA LYS A 295 -6.85 -0.79 1.06
C LYS A 295 -8.10 -0.45 0.24
N ALA A 296 -8.60 0.79 0.34
CA ALA A 296 -9.76 1.24 -0.42
C ALA A 296 -9.55 1.11 -1.93
N PHE A 297 -8.45 1.67 -2.44
CA PHE A 297 -8.12 1.61 -3.88
C PHE A 297 -7.80 0.20 -4.37
N ALA A 298 -7.29 -0.68 -3.49
CA ALA A 298 -7.04 -2.07 -3.84
C ALA A 298 -8.32 -2.90 -3.99
N MET A 299 -9.37 -2.53 -3.26
CA MET A 299 -10.55 -3.38 -3.06
C MET A 299 -11.81 -2.83 -3.75
N GLN A 300 -11.86 -1.54 -4.07
CA GLN A 300 -13.09 -0.87 -4.50
C GLN A 300 -12.90 -0.08 -5.81
N PRO A 301 -13.96 0.01 -6.64
CA PRO A 301 -13.95 0.88 -7.82
C PRO A 301 -13.95 2.35 -7.42
N VAL A 302 -13.60 3.21 -8.38
CA VAL A 302 -13.72 4.67 -8.23
C VAL A 302 -15.19 5.08 -8.45
N PRO A 303 -15.81 5.86 -7.54
CA PRO A 303 -17.21 6.25 -7.69
C PRO A 303 -17.39 7.25 -8.84
N ARG A 304 -18.58 7.22 -9.44
CA ARG A 304 -18.96 8.11 -10.55
C ARG A 304 -19.34 9.52 -10.10
N GLY A 305 -19.56 9.72 -8.81
CA GLY A 305 -19.98 10.99 -8.24
C GLY A 305 -19.84 11.03 -6.72
N PRO A 306 -20.19 12.15 -6.08
CA PRO A 306 -19.99 12.37 -4.67
C PRO A 306 -21.14 11.88 -3.76
N ARG A 307 -22.21 11.29 -4.32
CA ARG A 307 -23.43 11.01 -3.56
C ARG A 307 -23.30 9.72 -2.75
N LEU A 308 -23.33 9.85 -1.42
CA LEU A 308 -23.11 8.79 -0.46
C LEU A 308 -24.44 8.23 0.05
N GLY A 309 -24.68 6.95 -0.23
CA GLY A 309 -25.65 6.11 0.46
C GLY A 309 -25.11 5.70 1.82
N VAL A 310 -25.94 5.73 2.87
CA VAL A 310 -25.53 5.41 4.23
C VAL A 310 -26.56 4.48 4.83
N ALA A 311 -26.11 3.37 5.38
CA ALA A 311 -26.89 2.49 6.25
C ALA A 311 -26.12 2.30 7.55
N SER A 312 -26.78 2.46 8.69
CA SER A 312 -26.14 2.36 10.00
C SER A 312 -27.01 1.57 10.96
N TYR A 313 -26.39 0.73 11.79
CA TYR A 313 -27.10 -0.04 12.82
C TYR A 313 -27.84 0.84 13.84
N SER A 314 -27.50 2.12 13.92
CA SER A 314 -28.19 3.11 14.77
C SER A 314 -28.31 4.48 14.10
N GLY A 315 -29.31 5.25 14.54
CA GLY A 315 -29.52 6.64 14.15
C GLY A 315 -28.38 7.57 14.55
N ALA A 316 -27.70 7.33 15.67
CA ALA A 316 -26.50 8.11 16.04
C ALA A 316 -25.38 7.95 15.02
N GLY A 317 -25.17 6.73 14.50
CA GLY A 317 -24.23 6.49 13.41
C GLY A 317 -24.65 7.18 12.10
N CYS A 318 -25.96 7.32 11.84
CA CYS A 318 -26.46 8.11 10.71
C CYS A 318 -26.06 9.59 10.81
N VAL A 319 -26.17 10.19 11.99
CA VAL A 319 -25.77 11.59 12.24
C VAL A 319 -24.27 11.76 12.04
N LEU A 320 -23.44 10.92 12.68
CA LEU A 320 -21.98 10.99 12.56
C LEU A 320 -21.51 10.80 11.10
N ALA A 321 -22.15 9.89 10.36
CA ALA A 321 -21.88 9.68 8.95
C ALA A 321 -22.26 10.88 8.09
N SER A 322 -23.35 11.56 8.41
CA SER A 322 -23.83 12.75 7.70
C SER A 322 -22.86 13.93 7.85
N ASP A 323 -22.40 14.15 9.08
CA ASP A 323 -21.43 15.19 9.39
C ASP A 323 -20.11 14.93 8.68
N GLU A 324 -19.57 13.71 8.81
CA GLU A 324 -18.31 13.34 8.17
C GLU A 324 -18.41 13.36 6.63
N CYS A 325 -19.53 12.90 6.06
CA CYS A 325 -19.79 13.00 4.62
C CYS A 325 -19.59 14.44 4.12
N SER A 326 -20.16 15.40 4.85
CA SER A 326 -20.05 16.82 4.52
C SER A 326 -18.64 17.37 4.72
N LEU A 327 -18.00 17.03 5.84
CA LEU A 327 -16.62 17.46 6.16
C LEU A 327 -15.58 16.94 5.14
N GLN A 328 -15.82 15.77 4.56
CA GLN A 328 -14.96 15.15 3.54
C GLN A 328 -15.30 15.58 2.10
N GLY A 329 -16.24 16.52 1.92
CA GLY A 329 -16.62 17.04 0.61
C GLY A 329 -17.45 16.09 -0.27
N LEU A 330 -18.03 15.04 0.34
CA LEU A 330 -19.06 14.21 -0.28
C LEU A 330 -20.44 14.86 -0.05
N ARG A 331 -21.50 14.27 -0.63
CA ARG A 331 -22.89 14.71 -0.43
C ARG A 331 -23.73 13.51 -0.04
N LEU A 332 -24.64 13.64 0.92
CA LEU A 332 -25.62 12.57 1.14
C LEU A 332 -26.49 12.38 -0.12
N ALA A 333 -26.78 11.13 -0.44
CA ALA A 333 -27.67 10.79 -1.54
C ALA A 333 -29.12 11.20 -1.23
N GLU A 334 -29.84 11.70 -2.23
CA GLU A 334 -31.29 11.81 -2.16
C GLU A 334 -31.88 10.52 -2.77
N LEU A 335 -32.50 9.68 -1.93
CA LEU A 335 -33.09 8.43 -2.40
C LEU A 335 -34.35 8.70 -3.23
N SER A 336 -34.52 7.89 -4.27
CA SER A 336 -35.72 7.93 -5.10
C SER A 336 -36.98 7.55 -4.31
N LYS A 337 -38.13 8.01 -4.79
CA LYS A 337 -39.43 7.63 -4.23
C LYS A 337 -39.60 6.10 -4.19
N GLU A 338 -39.16 5.40 -5.24
CA GLU A 338 -39.22 3.94 -5.30
C GLU A 338 -38.43 3.28 -4.16
N SER A 339 -37.20 3.76 -3.90
CA SER A 339 -36.38 3.29 -2.79
C SER A 339 -37.02 3.57 -1.43
N LEU A 340 -37.55 4.77 -1.22
CA LEU A 340 -38.25 5.13 0.01
C LEU A 340 -39.51 4.28 0.21
N ASP A 341 -40.29 4.05 -0.84
CA ASP A 341 -41.50 3.20 -0.80
C ASP A 341 -41.15 1.73 -0.50
N ARG A 342 -40.00 1.23 -0.98
CA ARG A 342 -39.49 -0.12 -0.63
C ARG A 342 -39.13 -0.22 0.84
N LEU A 343 -38.41 0.77 1.39
CA LEU A 343 -38.07 0.81 2.81
C LEU A 343 -39.32 0.94 3.70
N ALA A 344 -40.27 1.80 3.31
CA ALA A 344 -41.49 2.05 4.07
C ALA A 344 -42.33 0.78 4.31
N LYS A 345 -42.33 -0.17 3.37
CA LYS A 345 -43.05 -1.46 3.50
C LYS A 345 -42.46 -2.38 4.56
N ALA A 346 -41.18 -2.21 4.89
CA ALA A 346 -40.45 -3.01 5.87
C ALA A 346 -40.36 -2.34 7.24
N LEU A 347 -40.82 -1.10 7.38
CA LEU A 347 -40.74 -0.34 8.61
C LEU A 347 -41.98 -0.55 9.50
N PRO A 348 -41.82 -0.52 10.83
CA PRO A 348 -42.94 -0.51 11.75
C PRO A 348 -43.74 0.81 11.64
N PRO A 349 -45.01 0.85 12.08
CA PRO A 349 -45.90 2.00 11.87
C PRO A 349 -45.43 3.34 12.47
N TRP A 350 -44.53 3.28 13.46
CA TRP A 350 -43.99 4.44 14.15
C TRP A 350 -42.78 5.06 13.42
N ALA A 351 -42.13 4.31 12.54
CA ALA A 351 -40.94 4.73 11.80
C ALA A 351 -41.31 5.29 10.42
N ARG A 352 -40.46 6.17 9.89
CA ARG A 352 -40.61 6.74 8.54
C ARG A 352 -39.39 6.41 7.70
N ALA A 353 -39.61 6.02 6.45
CA ALA A 353 -38.53 5.82 5.51
C ALA A 353 -37.82 7.16 5.23
N GLY A 354 -36.49 7.12 5.23
CA GLY A 354 -35.65 8.28 5.00
C GLY A 354 -34.22 7.87 4.67
N HIS A 355 -33.36 8.87 4.44
CA HIS A 355 -31.93 8.67 4.26
C HIS A 355 -31.17 9.70 5.11
N PRO A 356 -30.10 9.30 5.83
CA PRO A 356 -29.53 7.95 5.96
C PRO A 356 -30.48 6.85 6.45
N ILE A 357 -30.19 5.58 6.10
CA ILE A 357 -31.00 4.43 6.51
C ILE A 357 -30.59 4.00 7.93
N ASP A 358 -31.46 4.25 8.90
CA ASP A 358 -31.34 3.67 10.25
C ASP A 358 -31.87 2.23 10.23
N LEU A 359 -30.99 1.28 10.53
CA LEU A 359 -31.32 -0.13 10.50
C LEU A 359 -32.08 -0.59 11.74
N GLU A 360 -32.02 0.13 12.87
CA GLU A 360 -32.73 -0.26 14.10
C GLU A 360 -34.24 -0.48 13.85
N PRO A 361 -35.00 0.48 13.31
CA PRO A 361 -36.42 0.26 13.01
C PRO A 361 -36.65 -0.78 11.91
N LEU A 362 -35.70 -0.96 10.98
CA LEU A 362 -35.81 -2.02 9.97
C LEU A 362 -35.68 -3.42 10.58
N HIS A 363 -34.79 -3.59 11.57
CA HIS A 363 -34.65 -4.86 12.27
C HIS A 363 -35.94 -5.24 13.03
N GLU A 364 -36.68 -4.28 13.56
CA GLU A 364 -37.99 -4.57 14.17
C GLU A 364 -39.00 -5.13 13.15
N GLY A 365 -38.97 -4.62 11.91
CA GLY A 365 -39.93 -5.02 10.87
C GLY A 365 -39.56 -6.30 10.11
N VAL A 366 -38.27 -6.49 9.80
CA VAL A 366 -37.80 -7.60 8.94
C VAL A 366 -36.67 -8.43 9.54
N GLY A 367 -36.28 -8.19 10.80
CA GLY A 367 -35.23 -8.95 11.46
C GLY A 367 -33.85 -8.76 10.81
N PRO A 368 -33.00 -9.81 10.81
CA PRO A 368 -31.64 -9.74 10.27
C PRO A 368 -31.53 -9.35 8.79
N ASP A 369 -32.61 -9.53 8.01
CA ASP A 369 -32.66 -9.16 6.60
C ASP A 369 -32.62 -7.63 6.38
N ALA A 370 -32.73 -6.82 7.45
CA ALA A 370 -32.61 -5.37 7.41
C ALA A 370 -31.30 -4.90 6.75
N TYR A 371 -30.18 -5.57 7.03
CA TYR A 371 -28.89 -5.28 6.38
C TYR A 371 -28.96 -5.50 4.87
N GLY A 372 -29.47 -6.66 4.44
CA GLY A 372 -29.63 -7.01 3.03
C GLY A 372 -30.53 -6.01 2.29
N LEU A 373 -31.71 -5.74 2.84
CA LEU A 373 -32.67 -4.80 2.27
C LEU A 373 -32.06 -3.40 2.09
N ALA A 374 -31.42 -2.86 3.12
CA ALA A 374 -30.82 -1.52 3.06
C ALA A 374 -29.71 -1.45 1.99
N LEU A 375 -28.84 -2.45 1.95
CA LEU A 375 -27.75 -2.50 0.95
C LEU A 375 -28.29 -2.67 -0.48
N GLU A 376 -29.32 -3.49 -0.70
CA GLU A 376 -29.96 -3.63 -2.00
C GLU A 376 -30.62 -2.34 -2.48
N VAL A 377 -31.30 -1.62 -1.58
CA VAL A 377 -31.90 -0.31 -1.87
C VAL A 377 -30.82 0.69 -2.28
N LEU A 378 -29.76 0.84 -1.48
CA LEU A 378 -28.67 1.77 -1.79
C LEU A 378 -27.91 1.37 -3.08
N ALA A 379 -27.69 0.08 -3.30
CA ALA A 379 -27.04 -0.42 -4.51
C ALA A 379 -27.89 -0.16 -5.76
N SER A 380 -29.21 -0.30 -5.68
CA SER A 380 -30.11 -0.13 -6.83
C SER A 380 -30.45 1.34 -7.12
N ASP A 381 -30.36 2.23 -6.14
CA ASP A 381 -30.83 3.61 -6.29
C ASP A 381 -29.92 4.46 -7.21
N PRO A 382 -30.43 5.11 -8.28
CA PRO A 382 -29.62 5.93 -9.19
C PRO A 382 -29.08 7.23 -8.55
N GLY A 383 -29.62 7.61 -7.39
CA GLY A 383 -29.21 8.70 -6.52
C GLY A 383 -27.90 8.44 -5.77
N VAL A 384 -27.44 7.18 -5.71
CA VAL A 384 -26.29 6.75 -4.91
C VAL A 384 -25.09 6.45 -5.80
N ASP A 385 -23.93 7.02 -5.50
CA ASP A 385 -22.66 6.77 -6.22
C ASP A 385 -21.68 5.90 -5.42
N ALA A 386 -21.76 5.92 -4.09
CA ALA A 386 -20.95 5.15 -3.15
C ALA A 386 -21.78 4.77 -1.91
N ILE A 387 -21.39 3.73 -1.18
CA ILE A 387 -22.12 3.24 0.00
C ILE A 387 -21.18 3.17 1.21
N MET A 388 -21.61 3.75 2.33
CA MET A 388 -21.01 3.49 3.64
C MET A 388 -22.00 2.67 4.49
N ALA A 389 -21.52 1.55 5.04
CA ALA A 389 -22.29 0.73 5.96
C ALA A 389 -21.63 0.72 7.34
N ASN A 390 -22.38 1.06 8.38
CA ASN A 390 -21.95 0.96 9.77
C ASN A 390 -22.66 -0.23 10.43
N ILE A 391 -21.94 -1.32 10.66
CA ILE A 391 -22.50 -2.60 11.11
C ILE A 391 -22.01 -2.95 12.52
N MET A 392 -22.81 -3.78 13.21
CA MET A 392 -22.50 -4.28 14.54
C MET A 392 -22.20 -5.78 14.45
N ALA A 393 -21.01 -6.18 14.88
CA ALA A 393 -20.62 -7.58 14.99
C ALA A 393 -20.93 -8.09 16.41
N LEU A 394 -21.64 -9.22 16.48
CA LEU A 394 -22.08 -9.82 17.74
C LEU A 394 -21.53 -11.23 17.89
N PRO A 395 -21.25 -11.68 19.12
CA PRO A 395 -20.77 -13.03 19.36
C PRO A 395 -21.88 -14.04 19.04
N GLU A 396 -21.50 -15.24 18.62
CA GLU A 396 -22.41 -16.32 18.23
C GLU A 396 -23.43 -16.68 19.34
N GLY A 397 -23.07 -16.50 20.61
CA GLY A 397 -23.99 -16.67 21.75
C GLY A 397 -25.21 -15.73 21.75
N LEU A 398 -25.23 -14.70 20.91
CA LEU A 398 -26.35 -13.78 20.71
C LEU A 398 -27.13 -14.05 19.41
N MET A 399 -26.98 -15.22 18.78
CA MET A 399 -27.72 -15.57 17.54
C MET A 399 -29.25 -15.53 17.66
N TRP A 400 -29.78 -15.57 18.88
CA TRP A 400 -31.22 -15.46 19.15
C TRP A 400 -31.73 -14.02 19.03
N ALA A 401 -30.85 -13.01 19.02
CA ALA A 401 -31.23 -11.62 18.96
C ALA A 401 -31.67 -11.23 17.53
N THR A 402 -32.76 -10.46 17.43
CA THR A 402 -33.36 -10.03 16.15
C THR A 402 -32.41 -9.28 15.21
N PHE A 403 -31.34 -8.69 15.75
CA PHE A 403 -30.34 -7.91 15.01
C PHE A 403 -29.02 -8.68 14.77
N TYR A 404 -28.98 -9.98 15.07
CA TYR A 404 -27.80 -10.80 14.82
C TYR A 404 -27.62 -11.09 13.33
N ALA A 405 -26.41 -10.87 12.82
CA ALA A 405 -25.94 -11.35 11.54
C ALA A 405 -24.50 -11.86 11.70
N GLY A 406 -24.23 -13.08 11.22
CA GLY A 406 -22.89 -13.67 11.27
C GLY A 406 -21.99 -13.21 10.11
N PRO A 407 -20.71 -13.61 10.11
CA PRO A 407 -19.79 -13.33 9.00
C PRO A 407 -20.32 -13.76 7.62
N ASP A 408 -20.96 -14.93 7.53
CA ASP A 408 -21.53 -15.45 6.29
C ASP A 408 -22.75 -14.65 5.80
N ASP A 409 -23.58 -14.15 6.73
CA ASP A 409 -24.72 -13.30 6.40
C ASP A 409 -24.26 -11.95 5.86
N PHE A 410 -23.32 -11.29 6.54
CA PHE A 410 -22.72 -10.05 6.06
C PHE A 410 -22.07 -10.25 4.69
N LEU A 411 -21.26 -11.31 4.53
CA LEU A 411 -20.65 -11.62 3.25
C LEU A 411 -21.70 -11.80 2.14
N ARG A 412 -22.81 -12.50 2.42
CA ARG A 412 -23.93 -12.65 1.50
C ARG A 412 -24.55 -11.31 1.13
N TYR A 413 -24.89 -10.47 2.11
CA TYR A 413 -25.53 -9.16 1.86
C TYR A 413 -24.64 -8.22 1.03
N PHE A 414 -23.38 -8.06 1.42
CA PHE A 414 -22.44 -7.19 0.70
C PHE A 414 -22.13 -7.74 -0.70
N SER A 415 -22.00 -9.06 -0.86
CA SER A 415 -21.80 -9.67 -2.17
C SER A 415 -22.98 -9.48 -3.10
N SER A 416 -24.22 -9.58 -2.59
CA SER A 416 -25.43 -9.29 -3.36
C SER A 416 -25.48 -7.82 -3.81
N ALA A 417 -25.18 -6.88 -2.92
CA ALA A 417 -25.12 -5.46 -3.25
C ALA A 417 -24.06 -5.14 -4.33
N ARG A 418 -22.86 -5.74 -4.23
CA ARG A 418 -21.81 -5.61 -5.26
C ARG A 418 -22.25 -6.19 -6.60
N LYS A 419 -22.97 -7.32 -6.63
CA LYS A 419 -23.49 -7.90 -7.87
C LYS A 419 -24.50 -6.97 -8.56
N LEU A 420 -25.36 -6.31 -7.78
CA LEU A 420 -26.33 -5.34 -8.30
C LEU A 420 -25.66 -4.08 -8.87
N ALA A 421 -24.63 -3.57 -8.17
CA ALA A 421 -23.96 -2.33 -8.55
C ALA A 421 -22.43 -2.44 -8.44
N PRO A 422 -21.77 -3.17 -9.34
CA PRO A 422 -20.31 -3.41 -9.27
C PRO A 422 -19.46 -2.15 -9.46
N HIS A 423 -20.08 -1.04 -9.88
CA HIS A 423 -19.45 0.26 -10.10
C HIS A 423 -19.55 1.20 -8.88
N LYS A 424 -20.32 0.84 -7.84
CA LYS A 424 -20.46 1.65 -6.63
C LYS A 424 -19.53 1.08 -5.55
N PRO A 425 -18.54 1.85 -5.06
CA PRO A 425 -17.71 1.39 -3.97
C PRO A 425 -18.49 1.31 -2.66
N ILE A 426 -18.10 0.34 -1.83
CA ILE A 426 -18.64 0.10 -0.49
C ILE A 426 -17.49 0.17 0.52
N ALA A 427 -17.65 0.97 1.58
CA ALA A 427 -16.75 0.97 2.74
C ALA A 427 -17.54 0.67 4.01
N ILE A 428 -16.96 -0.12 4.92
CA ILE A 428 -17.70 -0.71 6.04
C ILE A 428 -17.04 -0.30 7.36
N CYS A 429 -17.78 0.35 8.25
CA CYS A 429 -17.40 0.51 9.64
C CYS A 429 -17.92 -0.71 10.43
N VAL A 430 -17.02 -1.42 11.11
CA VAL A 430 -17.37 -2.60 11.92
C VAL A 430 -17.02 -2.31 13.38
N GLY A 431 -18.01 -2.41 14.26
CA GLY A 431 -17.83 -2.33 15.71
C GLY A 431 -18.62 -3.42 16.43
N GLY A 432 -18.34 -3.66 17.70
CA GLY A 432 -19.03 -4.67 18.50
C GLY A 432 -18.08 -5.52 19.33
N ASP A 433 -18.46 -6.78 19.53
CA ASP A 433 -17.65 -7.75 20.27
C ASP A 433 -16.32 -8.04 19.54
N LYS A 434 -15.22 -8.13 20.28
CA LYS A 434 -13.87 -8.14 19.69
C LYS A 434 -13.66 -9.33 18.75
N GLU A 435 -13.95 -10.54 19.23
CA GLU A 435 -13.78 -11.76 18.46
C GLU A 435 -14.75 -11.81 17.26
N ALA A 436 -15.98 -11.32 17.45
CA ALA A 436 -16.94 -11.19 16.35
C ALA A 436 -16.49 -10.18 15.28
N VAL A 437 -15.94 -9.03 15.68
CA VAL A 437 -15.37 -8.02 14.78
C VAL A 437 -14.25 -8.65 13.95
N GLU A 438 -13.31 -9.36 14.58
CA GLU A 438 -12.20 -10.03 13.87
C GLU A 438 -12.72 -11.04 12.82
N ALA A 439 -13.74 -11.83 13.17
CA ALA A 439 -14.35 -12.79 12.25
C ALA A 439 -15.04 -12.11 11.06
N VAL A 440 -15.83 -11.07 11.31
CA VAL A 440 -16.55 -10.30 10.28
C VAL A 440 -15.56 -9.55 9.37
N VAL A 441 -14.54 -8.90 9.93
CA VAL A 441 -13.48 -8.23 9.19
C VAL A 441 -12.75 -9.22 8.27
N SER A 442 -12.36 -10.38 8.80
CA SER A 442 -11.68 -11.40 8.01
C SER A 442 -12.52 -11.88 6.82
N ALA A 443 -13.82 -12.12 7.03
CA ALA A 443 -14.74 -12.54 5.97
C ALA A 443 -14.95 -11.45 4.90
N LEU A 444 -15.23 -10.22 5.31
CA LEU A 444 -15.52 -9.11 4.41
C LEU A 444 -14.31 -8.67 3.60
N GLU A 445 -13.17 -8.46 4.26
CA GLU A 445 -11.97 -8.04 3.55
C GLU A 445 -11.38 -9.17 2.70
N GLY A 446 -11.57 -10.44 3.10
CA GLY A 446 -11.25 -11.60 2.27
C GLY A 446 -12.05 -11.66 0.96
N ALA A 447 -13.25 -11.07 0.94
CA ALA A 447 -14.06 -10.87 -0.27
C ALA A 447 -13.83 -9.51 -0.94
N GLY A 448 -12.82 -8.76 -0.49
CA GLY A 448 -12.44 -7.46 -1.04
C GLY A 448 -13.41 -6.33 -0.65
N PHE A 449 -14.10 -6.40 0.48
CA PHE A 449 -14.83 -5.25 1.04
C PHE A 449 -13.97 -4.62 2.15
N PRO A 450 -13.51 -3.37 1.98
CA PRO A 450 -12.63 -2.76 2.97
C PRO A 450 -13.40 -2.42 4.24
N THR A 451 -12.82 -2.80 5.38
CA THR A 451 -13.39 -2.52 6.70
C THR A 451 -12.55 -1.54 7.48
N TYR A 452 -13.19 -0.79 8.37
CA TYR A 452 -12.59 0.28 9.16
C TYR A 452 -13.14 0.27 10.58
N PRO A 453 -12.34 0.67 11.58
CA PRO A 453 -12.79 0.72 12.97
C PRO A 453 -13.62 1.97 13.29
N SER A 454 -13.80 2.89 12.33
CA SER A 454 -14.61 4.09 12.52
C SER A 454 -15.29 4.56 11.24
N ILE A 455 -16.43 5.22 11.42
CA ILE A 455 -17.19 5.90 10.35
C ILE A 455 -16.30 6.92 9.63
N SER A 456 -15.51 7.68 10.38
CA SER A 456 -14.61 8.71 9.84
C SER A 456 -13.61 8.13 8.84
N ARG A 457 -12.97 7.01 9.21
CA ARG A 457 -12.00 6.32 8.33
C ARG A 457 -12.67 5.73 7.09
N ALA A 458 -13.84 5.11 7.24
CA ALA A 458 -14.60 4.56 6.11
C ALA A 458 -15.02 5.65 5.10
N ILE A 459 -15.54 6.79 5.58
CA ILE A 459 -15.94 7.90 4.70
C ILE A 459 -14.72 8.59 4.09
N ARG A 460 -13.62 8.72 4.84
CA ARG A 460 -12.36 9.27 4.31
C ARG A 460 -11.83 8.44 3.15
N ALA A 461 -11.93 7.11 3.22
CA ALA A 461 -11.60 6.21 2.13
C ALA A 461 -12.45 6.46 0.87
N LEU A 462 -13.77 6.54 1.01
CA LEU A 462 -14.68 6.83 -0.11
C LEU A 462 -14.44 8.23 -0.71
N SER A 463 -14.15 9.22 0.13
CA SER A 463 -13.79 10.57 -0.31
C SER A 463 -12.50 10.58 -1.12
N ALA A 464 -11.49 9.82 -0.73
CA ALA A 464 -10.27 9.70 -1.52
C ALA A 464 -10.50 9.02 -2.88
N LEU A 465 -11.31 7.96 -2.94
CA LEU A 465 -11.72 7.34 -4.20
C LEU A 465 -12.37 8.38 -5.13
N TYR A 466 -13.33 9.17 -4.61
CA TYR A 466 -13.98 10.23 -5.39
C TYR A 466 -13.02 11.35 -5.79
N ALA A 467 -12.12 11.77 -4.89
CA ALA A 467 -11.10 12.78 -5.18
C ALA A 467 -10.21 12.34 -6.35
N TYR A 468 -9.86 11.05 -6.42
CA TYR A 468 -9.11 10.50 -7.55
C TYR A 468 -9.88 10.59 -8.87
N SER A 469 -11.19 10.31 -8.88
CA SER A 469 -12.05 10.51 -10.06
C SER A 469 -11.94 11.94 -10.60
N SER A 470 -12.06 12.92 -9.70
CA SER A 470 -11.94 14.34 -10.03
C SER A 470 -10.53 14.74 -10.49
N ILE A 471 -9.49 14.16 -9.89
CA ILE A 471 -8.09 14.36 -10.29
C ILE A 471 -7.87 13.87 -11.72
N ARG A 472 -8.31 12.64 -12.02
CA ARG A 472 -8.14 12.01 -13.32
C ARG A 472 -8.78 12.84 -14.44
N GLU A 473 -10.00 13.34 -14.21
CA GLU A 473 -10.65 14.26 -15.16
C GLU A 473 -9.87 15.55 -15.39
N LYS A 474 -9.35 16.16 -14.32
CA LYS A 474 -8.55 17.40 -14.40
C LYS A 474 -7.23 17.18 -15.15
N LEU A 475 -6.57 16.04 -14.92
CA LEU A 475 -5.34 15.68 -15.62
C LEU A 475 -5.61 15.42 -17.11
N ALA A 476 -6.66 14.69 -17.44
CA ALA A 476 -7.05 14.42 -18.83
C ALA A 476 -7.33 15.70 -19.61
N ARG A 477 -8.05 16.67 -19.01
CA ARG A 477 -8.33 17.98 -19.62
C ARG A 477 -7.11 18.87 -19.85
N ARG A 478 -6.01 18.63 -19.13
CA ARG A 478 -4.74 19.36 -19.32
C ARG A 478 -3.82 18.72 -20.36
N LYS A 479 -4.06 17.45 -20.69
CA LYS A 479 -3.30 16.68 -21.68
C LYS A 479 -3.89 16.83 -23.08
N ALA A 480 -5.22 16.96 -23.18
CA ALA A 480 -5.92 17.43 -24.37
C ALA A 480 -5.64 18.93 -24.57
#